data_AF-A0AAN7XTT0-F1
#
_entry.id   AF-A0AAN7XTT0-F1
#
_cell.length_a   1.000
_cell.length_b   1.000
_cell.length_c   1.000
_cell.angle_alpha   90.00
_cell.angle_beta   90.00
_cell.angle_gamma   90.00
#
_symmetry.space_group_name_H-M   'P 1'
#
loop_
_entity.id
_entity.type
_entity.pdbx_description
1 polymer ?
#
loop_
_entity_poly.entity_id
_entity_poly.type
_entity_poly.pdbx_seq_one_letter_code
_entity_poly.pdbx_strand_id
1 'polypeptide(L)'
;MAALGTARCLFRTNSWVKNVQKSKQMLVRCTVRTLCSGTQDNALSDHATPQFTDPAVQDVLTRITGLDLEKVFRPIKQELKPPTYKLMTDEQLEEAVELAKQQAKKLLQMPPVLLERKPIDDVLSEDKILDGMDTAKYVFTDISFSIPHRERFVVVREPNGVLRKASWEERDRLIQVYFPKEGRKLSPPLIFKEENLKMVFSQDRHEDVLDLCLVQFEPDSSDFIRVHTTTYEDLDKHGKYDLLRSTRHFGGMTWYLLNNRRVDGLIVDMLKREQLEDAVSLVSLFHMVHPHSESAQEAASQEACGADLLKIYAQKESQRSGYIELALQAHEQMAAESSSA
;
A
#
# COMPACT_ATOMS: atom_id res chain seq x y z
N MET A 1 -29.31 22.53 55.84
CA MET A 1 -28.28 21.68 56.48
C MET A 1 -28.37 20.28 55.90
N ALA A 2 -27.41 19.88 55.07
CA ALA A 2 -27.09 18.49 54.75
C ALA A 2 -25.71 18.48 54.08
N ALA A 3 -24.89 17.49 54.44
CA ALA A 3 -23.44 17.53 54.38
C ALA A 3 -22.85 17.28 52.99
N LEU A 4 -21.71 17.94 52.75
CA LEU A 4 -20.78 17.70 51.66
C LEU A 4 -20.11 16.32 51.82
N GLY A 5 -20.24 15.46 50.82
CA GLY A 5 -19.45 14.24 50.67
C GLY A 5 -18.57 14.36 49.43
N THR A 6 -17.28 14.62 49.63
CA THR A 6 -16.27 14.71 48.57
C THR A 6 -15.74 13.31 48.21
N ALA A 7 -16.06 12.83 47.01
CA ALA A 7 -15.36 11.68 46.41
C ALA A 7 -14.37 12.19 45.36
N ARG A 8 -13.07 12.05 45.65
CA ARG A 8 -11.98 12.28 44.70
C ARG A 8 -11.93 11.11 43.72
N CYS A 9 -12.33 11.34 42.47
CA CYS A 9 -12.08 10.43 41.36
C CYS A 9 -10.88 10.97 40.56
N LEU A 10 -9.74 10.26 40.63
CA LEU A 10 -8.55 10.54 39.84
C LEU A 10 -8.77 10.03 38.41
N PHE A 11 -9.22 10.91 37.51
CA PHE A 11 -9.21 10.64 36.08
C PHE A 11 -7.79 10.84 35.52
N ARG A 12 -7.16 9.74 35.10
CA ARG A 12 -5.99 9.75 34.21
C ARG A 12 -6.40 10.38 32.88
N THR A 13 -5.90 11.57 32.62
CA THR A 13 -6.03 12.26 31.34
C THR A 13 -5.05 11.66 30.32
N ASN A 14 -5.57 10.97 29.30
CA ASN A 14 -4.87 10.82 28.02
C ASN A 14 -5.32 11.99 27.13
N SER A 15 -4.42 12.94 26.91
CA SER A 15 -4.64 14.08 26.02
C SER A 15 -4.63 13.62 24.56
N TRP A 16 -5.81 13.55 23.95
CA TRP A 16 -5.95 13.48 22.50
C TRP A 16 -5.93 14.90 21.93
N VAL A 17 -4.96 15.14 21.05
CA VAL A 17 -4.70 16.42 20.40
C VAL A 17 -5.85 16.76 19.45
N LYS A 18 -6.40 17.97 19.61
CA LYS A 18 -7.40 18.59 18.75
C LYS A 18 -6.76 19.58 17.77
N ASN A 19 -7.43 19.68 16.62
CA ASN A 19 -7.50 20.80 15.67
C ASN A 19 -6.32 21.11 14.73
N VAL A 20 -6.52 20.66 13.48
CA VAL A 20 -5.93 21.15 12.24
C VAL A 20 -6.67 22.41 11.79
N GLN A 21 -5.98 23.55 11.80
CA GLN A 21 -6.40 24.75 11.08
C GLN A 21 -5.92 24.66 9.62
N LYS A 22 -6.88 24.77 8.69
CA LYS A 22 -6.66 24.86 7.25
C LYS A 22 -5.77 26.05 6.90
N SER A 23 -4.66 25.78 6.22
CA SER A 23 -3.81 26.79 5.57
C SER A 23 -3.87 26.61 4.04
N LYS A 24 -3.92 27.76 3.35
CA LYS A 24 -4.27 27.95 1.95
C LYS A 24 -3.12 27.62 1.01
N GLN A 25 -3.50 27.11 -0.16
CA GLN A 25 -2.83 27.17 -1.47
C GLN A 25 -1.35 27.61 -1.49
N MET A 26 -0.47 26.66 -1.81
CA MET A 26 0.73 26.95 -2.58
C MET A 26 0.78 26.03 -3.80
N LEU A 27 0.75 26.67 -4.97
CA LEU A 27 0.76 26.07 -6.28
C LEU A 27 2.22 25.73 -6.60
N VAL A 28 2.60 24.46 -6.44
CA VAL A 28 3.95 23.99 -6.81
C VAL A 28 3.93 23.52 -8.26
N ARG A 29 4.65 24.27 -9.10
CA ARG A 29 4.93 23.99 -10.50
C ARG A 29 5.84 22.75 -10.56
N CYS A 30 5.34 21.64 -11.09
CA CYS A 30 6.16 20.46 -11.39
C CYS A 30 7.11 20.77 -12.54
N THR A 31 8.36 21.12 -12.23
CA THR A 31 9.48 20.95 -13.16
C THR A 31 9.87 19.48 -13.20
N VAL A 32 9.60 18.84 -14.33
CA VAL A 32 10.13 17.52 -14.69
C VAL A 32 11.65 17.63 -14.74
N ARG A 33 12.35 16.94 -13.83
CA ARG A 33 13.78 16.65 -13.99
C ARG A 33 13.94 15.15 -14.19
N THR A 34 14.50 14.86 -15.35
CA THR A 34 15.01 13.58 -15.84
C THR A 34 16.01 13.02 -14.83
N LEU A 35 15.76 11.81 -14.32
CA LEU A 35 16.72 11.06 -13.53
C LEU A 35 17.77 10.47 -14.48
N CYS A 36 19.03 10.84 -14.25
CA CYS A 36 20.19 10.22 -14.88
C CYS A 36 20.29 8.76 -14.41
N SER A 37 20.17 7.83 -15.35
CA SER A 37 20.53 6.43 -15.14
C SER A 37 22.05 6.31 -15.00
N GLY A 38 22.49 5.72 -13.88
CA GLY A 38 23.85 5.22 -13.77
C GLY A 38 24.02 4.06 -14.76
N THR A 39 24.93 4.23 -15.70
CA THR A 39 25.36 3.22 -16.67
C THR A 39 25.90 1.98 -15.94
N GLN A 40 25.13 0.90 -15.99
CA GLN A 40 25.69 -0.45 -15.98
C GLN A 40 25.41 -1.04 -17.36
N ASP A 41 26.44 -1.03 -18.19
CA ASP A 41 26.49 -1.84 -19.40
C ASP A 41 26.42 -3.31 -18.99
N ASN A 42 25.30 -3.96 -19.30
CA ASN A 42 25.26 -5.38 -19.64
C ASN A 42 23.95 -5.67 -20.38
N ALA A 43 24.10 -5.89 -21.69
CA ALA A 43 23.22 -6.62 -22.60
C ALA A 43 21.71 -6.26 -22.62
N LEU A 44 21.28 -5.74 -23.76
CA LEU A 44 19.90 -5.74 -24.24
C LEU A 44 19.27 -7.12 -24.07
N SER A 45 18.38 -7.27 -23.08
CA SER A 45 17.40 -8.36 -23.03
C SER A 45 16.03 -7.78 -23.37
N ASP A 46 15.52 -8.17 -24.53
CA ASP A 46 14.35 -7.62 -25.24
C ASP A 46 12.98 -7.94 -24.58
N HIS A 47 12.94 -8.17 -23.27
CA HIS A 47 11.71 -8.35 -22.48
C HIS A 47 11.90 -7.75 -21.09
N ALA A 48 11.70 -6.42 -20.97
CA ALA A 48 11.60 -5.80 -19.66
C ALA A 48 10.38 -6.37 -18.93
N THR A 49 10.59 -6.95 -17.74
CA THR A 49 9.47 -7.39 -16.91
C THR A 49 8.61 -6.18 -16.55
N PRO A 50 7.27 -6.29 -16.65
CA PRO A 50 6.39 -5.16 -16.38
C PRO A 50 6.59 -4.70 -14.95
N GLN A 51 6.67 -3.39 -14.76
CA GLN A 51 6.81 -2.76 -13.46
C GLN A 51 5.43 -2.38 -12.92
N PHE A 52 5.31 -2.31 -11.60
CA PHE A 52 4.08 -1.88 -10.95
C PHE A 52 3.62 -0.49 -11.44
N THR A 53 4.56 0.40 -11.77
CA THR A 53 4.28 1.77 -12.22
C THR A 53 3.85 1.89 -13.68
N ASP A 54 3.88 0.80 -14.45
CA ASP A 54 3.54 0.84 -15.87
C ASP A 54 2.05 1.17 -16.06
N PRO A 55 1.70 2.03 -17.04
CA PRO A 55 0.33 2.50 -17.21
C PRO A 55 -0.64 1.34 -17.50
N ALA A 56 -0.24 0.37 -18.33
CA ALA A 56 -1.06 -0.80 -18.63
C ALA A 56 -1.36 -1.65 -17.39
N VAL A 57 -0.36 -1.81 -16.50
CA VAL A 57 -0.53 -2.54 -15.22
C VAL A 57 -1.44 -1.75 -14.30
N GLN A 58 -1.22 -0.44 -14.16
CA GLN A 58 -2.03 0.44 -13.33
C GLN A 58 -3.48 0.52 -13.79
N ASP A 59 -3.75 0.53 -15.09
CA ASP A 59 -5.11 0.54 -15.65
C ASP A 59 -5.86 -0.73 -15.27
N VAL A 60 -5.22 -1.90 -15.42
CA VAL A 60 -5.81 -3.19 -15.02
C VAL A 60 -6.04 -3.24 -13.51
N LEU A 61 -5.04 -2.87 -12.69
CA LEU A 61 -5.17 -2.87 -11.23
C LEU A 61 -6.25 -1.90 -10.75
N THR A 62 -6.38 -0.73 -11.38
CA THR A 62 -7.40 0.26 -11.06
C THR A 62 -8.79 -0.26 -11.41
N ARG A 63 -8.95 -0.96 -12.55
CA ARG A 63 -10.20 -1.61 -12.93
C ARG A 63 -10.62 -2.66 -11.91
N ILE A 64 -9.73 -3.60 -11.60
CA ILE A 64 -10.01 -4.71 -10.68
C ILE A 64 -10.23 -4.22 -9.23
N THR A 65 -9.60 -3.11 -8.82
CA THR A 65 -9.83 -2.53 -7.48
C THR A 65 -11.29 -2.15 -7.27
N GLY A 66 -11.99 -1.72 -8.34
CA GLY A 66 -13.34 -1.19 -8.28
C GLY A 66 -13.40 0.19 -7.62
N LEU A 67 -14.59 0.81 -7.67
CA LEU A 67 -14.85 2.09 -7.04
C LEU A 67 -16.22 2.05 -6.38
N ASP A 68 -16.21 1.82 -5.06
CA ASP A 68 -17.37 1.96 -4.20
C ASP A 68 -17.27 3.27 -3.40
N LEU A 69 -18.16 4.21 -3.69
CA LEU A 69 -18.19 5.52 -3.03
C LEU A 69 -18.55 5.41 -1.54
N GLU A 70 -19.40 4.47 -1.16
CA GLU A 70 -19.84 4.31 0.23
C GLU A 70 -18.68 3.82 1.10
N LYS A 71 -17.90 2.86 0.57
CA LYS A 71 -16.71 2.36 1.24
C LYS A 71 -15.58 3.40 1.31
N VAL A 72 -15.32 4.10 0.20
CA VAL A 72 -14.26 5.13 0.14
C VAL A 72 -14.55 6.29 1.08
N PHE A 73 -15.80 6.77 1.13
CA PHE A 73 -16.21 7.89 1.97
C PHE A 73 -16.89 7.46 3.27
N ARG A 74 -16.56 6.26 3.78
CA ARG A 74 -17.12 5.75 5.03
C ARG A 74 -16.92 6.76 6.18
N PRO A 75 -17.90 6.90 7.08
CA PRO A 75 -17.82 7.87 8.17
C PRO A 75 -16.68 7.50 9.14
N ILE A 76 -15.69 8.38 9.23
CA ILE A 76 -14.55 8.24 10.14
C ILE A 76 -14.91 8.84 11.50
N LYS A 77 -14.44 8.22 12.59
CA LYS A 77 -14.57 8.77 13.94
C LYS A 77 -13.71 10.03 14.08
N GLN A 78 -14.34 11.19 13.90
CA GLN A 78 -13.73 12.51 14.01
C GLN A 78 -14.68 13.49 14.70
N GLU A 79 -14.19 14.70 15.04
CA GLU A 79 -15.04 15.75 15.58
C GLU A 79 -16.13 16.11 14.56
N LEU A 80 -17.39 15.82 14.92
CA LEU A 80 -18.53 16.03 14.04
C LEU A 80 -18.87 17.51 13.93
N LYS A 81 -19.14 17.95 12.70
CA LYS A 81 -19.67 19.28 12.40
C LYS A 81 -21.10 19.12 11.90
N PRO A 82 -21.98 20.10 12.13
CA PRO A 82 -23.34 20.03 11.61
C PRO A 82 -23.31 19.92 10.07
N PRO A 83 -24.09 19.00 9.47
CA PRO A 83 -24.14 18.83 8.03
C PRO A 83 -24.76 20.06 7.36
N THR A 84 -24.36 20.33 6.11
CA THR A 84 -24.91 21.41 5.30
C THR A 84 -25.82 20.81 4.23
N TYR A 85 -27.09 21.20 4.23
CA TYR A 85 -28.06 20.75 3.23
C TYR A 85 -28.11 21.73 2.06
N LYS A 86 -28.25 21.20 0.84
CA LYS A 86 -28.40 21.96 -0.39
C LYS A 86 -29.51 21.33 -1.23
N LEU A 87 -30.34 22.16 -1.84
CA LEU A 87 -31.32 21.73 -2.84
C LEU A 87 -30.60 21.72 -4.19
N MET A 88 -30.65 20.60 -4.90
CA MET A 88 -29.99 20.40 -6.18
C MET A 88 -31.00 19.93 -7.23
N THR A 89 -30.79 20.32 -8.48
CA THR A 89 -31.44 19.69 -9.64
C THR A 89 -30.76 18.35 -9.96
N ASP A 90 -31.39 17.53 -10.79
CA ASP A 90 -30.82 16.23 -11.19
C ASP A 90 -29.45 16.39 -11.88
N GLU A 91 -29.32 17.38 -12.77
CA GLU A 91 -28.03 17.72 -13.41
C GLU A 91 -26.95 18.09 -12.39
N GLN A 92 -27.29 18.89 -11.37
CA GLN A 92 -26.35 19.27 -10.31
C GLN A 92 -25.96 18.08 -9.41
N LEU A 93 -26.87 17.12 -9.24
CA LEU A 93 -26.61 15.90 -8.50
C LEU A 93 -25.63 15.00 -9.27
N GLU A 94 -25.82 14.84 -10.58
CA GLU A 94 -24.91 14.09 -11.44
C GLU A 94 -23.50 14.69 -11.43
N GLU A 95 -23.37 16.02 -11.59
CA GLU A 95 -22.09 16.72 -11.48
C GLU A 95 -21.43 16.49 -10.11
N ALA A 96 -22.20 16.55 -9.02
CA ALA A 96 -21.68 16.30 -7.68
C ALA A 96 -21.18 14.86 -7.51
N VAL A 97 -21.89 13.88 -8.08
CA VAL A 97 -21.48 12.47 -8.09
C VAL A 97 -20.21 12.28 -8.91
N GLU A 98 -20.08 12.93 -10.06
CA GLU A 98 -18.85 12.88 -10.87
C GLU A 98 -17.65 13.48 -10.14
N LEU A 99 -17.83 14.62 -9.47
CA LEU A 99 -16.80 15.23 -8.63
C LEU A 99 -16.40 14.29 -7.49
N ALA A 100 -17.37 13.62 -6.85
CA ALA A 100 -17.09 12.62 -5.82
C ALA A 100 -16.30 11.43 -6.38
N LYS A 101 -16.65 10.93 -7.57
CA LYS A 101 -15.89 9.86 -8.26
C LYS A 101 -14.46 10.30 -8.58
N GLN A 102 -14.25 11.54 -9.05
CA GLN A 102 -12.90 12.07 -9.31
C GLN A 102 -12.08 12.20 -8.02
N GLN A 103 -12.69 12.62 -6.92
CA GLN A 103 -12.05 12.68 -5.61
C GLN A 103 -11.72 11.27 -5.09
N ALA A 104 -12.63 10.32 -5.22
CA ALA A 104 -12.41 8.93 -4.85
C ALA A 104 -11.23 8.32 -5.61
N LYS A 105 -11.12 8.55 -6.92
CA LYS A 105 -9.96 8.12 -7.72
C LYS A 105 -8.63 8.66 -7.19
N LYS A 106 -8.60 9.91 -6.71
CA LYS A 106 -7.39 10.50 -6.10
C LYS A 106 -7.05 9.84 -4.75
N LEU A 107 -8.06 9.51 -3.95
CA LEU A 107 -7.87 8.82 -2.67
C LEU A 107 -7.42 7.36 -2.85
N LEU A 108 -7.89 6.71 -3.91
CA LEU A 108 -7.56 5.34 -4.29
C LEU A 108 -6.21 5.20 -5.00
N GLN A 109 -5.46 6.29 -5.17
CA GLN A 109 -4.13 6.22 -5.77
C GLN A 109 -3.24 5.25 -4.97
N MET A 110 -2.80 4.20 -5.66
CA MET A 110 -2.02 3.12 -5.06
C MET A 110 -0.62 3.61 -4.66
N PRO A 111 -0.11 3.23 -3.48
CA PRO A 111 1.27 3.52 -3.10
C PRO A 111 2.24 2.74 -4.01
N PRO A 112 3.40 3.32 -4.38
CA PRO A 112 4.38 2.61 -5.20
C PRO A 112 4.98 1.43 -4.43
N VAL A 113 5.12 0.29 -5.11
CA VAL A 113 5.80 -0.90 -4.57
C VAL A 113 7.29 -0.80 -4.89
N LEU A 114 8.12 -0.70 -3.86
CA LEU A 114 9.57 -0.61 -3.99
C LEU A 114 10.24 -1.85 -3.40
N LEU A 115 11.45 -2.14 -3.87
CA LEU A 115 12.31 -3.16 -3.28
C LEU A 115 12.92 -2.65 -1.97
N GLU A 116 13.33 -3.60 -1.12
CA GLU A 116 14.00 -3.28 0.14
C GLU A 116 15.31 -2.52 -0.12
N ARG A 117 15.48 -1.40 0.59
CA ARG A 117 16.69 -0.59 0.53
C ARG A 117 17.88 -1.32 1.16
N LYS A 118 19.05 -1.21 0.52
CA LYS A 118 20.31 -1.74 1.07
C LYS A 118 20.78 -0.92 2.28
N PRO A 119 21.39 -1.56 3.30
CA PRO A 119 21.97 -0.84 4.44
C PRO A 119 23.07 0.12 3.98
N ILE A 120 23.25 1.21 4.73
CA ILE A 120 24.28 2.22 4.46
C ILE A 120 25.44 1.97 5.41
N ASP A 121 26.55 1.48 4.86
CA ASP A 121 27.80 1.28 5.59
C ASP A 121 28.89 2.12 4.92
N ASP A 122 28.86 3.43 5.18
CA ASP A 122 29.79 4.40 4.60
C ASP A 122 30.46 5.23 5.70
N VAL A 123 31.79 5.13 5.76
CA VAL A 123 32.66 5.80 6.73
C VAL A 123 33.34 6.97 6.04
N LEU A 124 33.14 8.17 6.57
CA LEU A 124 33.67 9.41 6.01
C LEU A 124 35.08 9.71 6.52
N SER A 125 35.31 9.55 7.83
CA SER A 125 36.61 9.77 8.46
C SER A 125 36.79 8.96 9.73
N GLU A 126 38.04 8.69 10.10
CA GLU A 126 38.41 7.98 11.32
C GLU A 126 39.52 8.73 12.06
N ASP A 127 39.18 9.29 13.22
CA ASP A 127 40.12 10.06 14.04
C ASP A 127 40.34 9.37 15.39
N LYS A 128 41.33 8.47 15.45
CA LYS A 128 41.65 7.66 16.64
C LYS A 128 42.03 8.49 17.88
N ILE A 129 42.37 9.76 17.70
CA ILE A 129 42.70 10.68 18.80
C ILE A 129 41.46 10.95 19.68
N LEU A 130 40.25 10.86 19.12
CA LEU A 130 39.01 11.07 19.86
C LEU A 130 38.47 9.79 20.51
N ASP A 131 39.15 8.65 20.33
CA ASP A 131 38.74 7.38 20.92
C ASP A 131 38.81 7.47 22.46
N GLY A 132 37.69 7.14 23.13
CA GLY A 132 37.56 7.18 24.58
C GLY A 132 37.37 8.57 25.20
N MET A 133 37.25 9.64 24.40
CA MET A 133 36.97 10.99 24.91
C MET A 133 35.50 11.17 25.33
N ASP A 134 34.57 10.61 24.56
CA ASP A 134 33.14 10.69 24.80
C ASP A 134 32.53 9.30 25.03
N THR A 135 31.48 9.22 25.84
CA THR A 135 30.76 7.94 26.12
C THR A 135 29.59 7.70 25.19
N ALA A 136 29.05 8.75 24.56
CA ALA A 136 27.86 8.70 23.73
C ALA A 136 28.16 9.10 22.29
N LYS A 137 27.38 8.58 21.36
CA LYS A 137 27.45 9.00 19.95
C LYS A 137 26.76 10.35 19.75
N TYR A 138 27.35 11.19 18.90
CA TYR A 138 26.73 12.44 18.45
C TYR A 138 26.15 12.26 17.07
N VAL A 139 24.97 12.82 16.83
CA VAL A 139 24.35 12.77 15.50
C VAL A 139 24.11 14.17 14.97
N PHE A 140 24.75 14.47 13.84
CA PHE A 140 24.64 15.75 13.16
C PHE A 140 23.69 15.58 11.97
N THR A 141 22.68 16.45 11.90
CA THR A 141 21.65 16.42 10.85
C THR A 141 21.59 17.77 10.19
N ASP A 142 21.72 17.81 8.87
CA ASP A 142 21.46 19.02 8.10
C ASP A 142 19.95 19.31 8.08
N ILE A 143 19.53 20.50 8.51
CA ILE A 143 18.13 20.93 8.62
C ILE A 143 17.72 21.93 7.51
N SER A 144 18.49 22.03 6.44
CA SER A 144 18.19 22.91 5.30
C SER A 144 16.84 22.55 4.63
N PHE A 145 15.93 23.51 4.50
CA PHE A 145 14.56 23.26 4.01
C PHE A 145 14.49 22.92 2.52
N SER A 146 15.41 23.43 1.70
CA SER A 146 15.41 23.24 0.25
C SER A 146 15.85 21.85 -0.21
N ILE A 147 16.39 21.02 0.69
CA ILE A 147 16.98 19.72 0.35
C ILE A 147 15.95 18.61 0.63
N PRO A 148 15.70 17.69 -0.32
CA PRO A 148 14.77 16.59 -0.11
C PRO A 148 15.30 15.60 0.94
N HIS A 149 14.38 14.92 1.63
CA HIS A 149 14.70 14.01 2.73
C HIS A 149 15.57 12.82 2.33
N ARG A 150 15.63 12.42 1.05
CA ARG A 150 16.51 11.33 0.58
C ARG A 150 17.95 11.78 0.33
N GLU A 151 18.20 13.05 0.04
CA GLU A 151 19.54 13.59 -0.25
C GLU A 151 20.19 14.26 0.96
N ARG A 152 19.41 14.52 2.02
CA ARG A 152 19.86 15.16 3.26
C ARG A 152 21.05 14.43 3.92
N PHE A 153 22.02 15.18 4.42
CA PHE A 153 23.16 14.60 5.14
C PHE A 153 22.81 14.36 6.62
N VAL A 154 23.01 13.12 7.07
CA VAL A 154 22.89 12.71 8.46
C VAL A 154 24.12 11.87 8.80
N VAL A 155 24.95 12.36 9.70
CA VAL A 155 26.23 11.75 10.06
C VAL A 155 26.29 11.49 11.56
N VAL A 156 26.89 10.36 11.92
CA VAL A 156 27.03 9.90 13.30
C VAL A 156 28.51 9.85 13.63
N ARG A 157 28.88 10.53 14.71
CA ARG A 157 30.20 10.42 15.34
C ARG A 157 30.11 9.41 16.47
N GLU A 158 30.74 8.27 16.27
CA GLU A 158 30.86 7.22 17.27
C GLU A 158 31.93 7.58 18.33
N PRO A 159 31.85 7.04 19.55
CA PRO A 159 32.84 7.27 20.60
C PRO A 159 34.26 6.79 20.23
N ASN A 160 34.37 5.87 19.27
CA ASN A 160 35.64 5.35 18.76
C ASN A 160 36.37 6.33 17.83
N GLY A 161 35.83 7.56 17.64
CA GLY A 161 36.38 8.56 16.74
C GLY A 161 36.03 8.38 15.26
N VAL A 162 35.13 7.45 14.93
CA VAL A 162 34.66 7.20 13.55
C VAL A 162 33.50 8.13 13.21
N LEU A 163 33.59 8.83 12.08
CA LEU A 163 32.48 9.59 11.48
C LEU A 163 31.89 8.78 10.32
N ARG A 164 30.69 8.26 10.51
CA ARG A 164 29.96 7.46 9.50
C ARG A 164 28.65 8.13 9.08
N LYS A 165 28.08 7.70 7.97
CA LYS A 165 26.68 8.02 7.65
C LYS A 165 25.74 7.30 8.63
N ALA A 166 24.62 7.94 8.94
CA ALA A 166 23.59 7.35 9.79
C ALA A 166 22.95 6.14 9.09
N SER A 167 22.55 5.15 9.89
CA SER A 167 21.73 4.05 9.37
C SER A 167 20.37 4.58 8.92
N TRP A 168 19.66 3.80 8.10
CA TRP A 168 18.33 4.17 7.64
C TRP A 168 17.33 4.40 8.79
N GLU A 169 17.39 3.59 9.84
CA GLU A 169 16.55 3.74 11.04
C GLU A 169 16.86 5.02 11.82
N GLU A 170 18.16 5.30 12.01
CA GLU A 170 18.63 6.53 12.64
C GLU A 170 18.17 7.75 11.84
N ARG A 171 18.34 7.69 10.52
CA ARG A 171 17.94 8.74 9.58
C ARG A 171 16.43 9.01 9.65
N ASP A 172 15.60 7.99 9.49
CA ASP A 172 14.15 8.12 9.50
C ASP A 172 13.64 8.70 10.83
N ARG A 173 14.21 8.24 11.95
CA ARG A 173 13.88 8.76 13.28
C ARG A 173 14.25 10.23 13.43
N LEU A 174 15.46 10.62 13.00
CA LEU A 174 15.94 12.00 13.13
C LEU A 174 15.21 12.97 12.20
N ILE A 175 14.89 12.53 10.99
CA ILE A 175 14.04 13.30 10.08
C ILE A 175 12.70 13.59 10.76
N GLN A 176 12.07 12.61 11.44
CA GLN A 176 10.82 12.84 12.17
C GLN A 176 10.98 13.79 13.38
N VAL A 177 12.16 13.86 14.02
CA VAL A 177 12.43 14.82 15.11
C VAL A 177 12.42 16.26 14.59
N TYR A 178 13.15 16.52 13.50
CA TYR A 178 13.30 17.88 12.97
C TYR A 178 12.16 18.29 12.02
N PHE A 179 11.59 17.32 11.31
CA PHE A 179 10.50 17.50 10.33
C PHE A 179 9.34 16.55 10.67
N PRO A 180 8.53 16.88 11.69
CA PRO A 180 7.47 15.99 12.15
C PRO A 180 6.36 15.84 11.10
N LYS A 181 6.18 14.61 10.61
CA LYS A 181 5.02 14.21 9.80
C LYS A 181 3.87 13.79 10.70
N GLU A 182 2.66 14.24 10.38
CA GLU A 182 1.45 13.86 11.13
C GLU A 182 1.25 12.33 11.13
N GLY A 183 0.90 11.79 12.28
CA GLY A 183 0.65 10.35 12.49
C GLY A 183 1.90 9.47 12.64
N ARG A 184 3.08 9.90 12.17
CA ARG A 184 4.34 9.15 12.33
C ARG A 184 4.91 9.33 13.73
N LYS A 185 5.25 8.22 14.40
CA LYS A 185 5.89 8.22 15.72
C LYS A 185 7.40 8.00 15.60
N LEU A 186 8.17 8.53 16.56
CA LEU A 186 9.62 8.35 16.63
C LEU A 186 10.02 6.89 16.81
N SER A 187 9.30 6.17 17.68
CA SER A 187 9.45 4.73 17.86
C SER A 187 8.27 4.02 17.18
N PRO A 188 8.52 2.91 16.46
CA PRO A 188 7.45 2.09 15.91
C PRO A 188 6.41 1.70 16.97
N PRO A 189 5.10 1.87 16.69
CA PRO A 189 4.04 1.41 17.57
C PRO A 189 4.11 -0.11 17.80
N LEU A 190 3.74 -0.55 19.02
CA LEU A 190 3.77 -1.97 19.40
C LEU A 190 2.81 -2.85 18.58
N ILE A 191 1.85 -2.26 17.87
CA ILE A 191 0.90 -2.97 17.00
C ILE A 191 1.59 -3.78 15.90
N PHE A 192 2.79 -3.35 15.47
CA PHE A 192 3.55 -4.01 14.40
C PHE A 192 4.34 -5.23 14.87
N LYS A 193 4.26 -5.59 16.17
CA LYS A 193 4.77 -6.87 16.66
C LYS A 193 3.85 -8.00 16.20
N GLU A 194 4.43 -9.15 15.86
CA GLU A 194 3.72 -10.30 15.30
C GLU A 194 2.53 -10.77 16.15
N GLU A 195 2.70 -10.79 17.47
CA GLU A 195 1.64 -11.19 18.42
C GLU A 195 0.42 -10.26 18.32
N ASN A 196 0.68 -8.95 18.22
CA ASN A 196 -0.37 -7.94 18.14
C ASN A 196 -1.00 -7.91 16.75
N LEU A 197 -0.23 -8.14 15.69
CA LEU A 197 -0.76 -8.26 14.33
C LEU A 197 -1.80 -9.37 14.21
N LYS A 198 -1.52 -10.56 14.78
CA LYS A 198 -2.48 -11.68 14.80
C LYS A 198 -3.79 -11.30 15.49
N MET A 199 -3.73 -10.52 16.58
CA MET A 199 -4.93 -10.03 17.26
C MET A 199 -5.72 -8.99 16.44
N VAL A 200 -5.06 -8.23 15.58
CA VAL A 200 -5.73 -7.26 14.70
C VAL A 200 -6.36 -7.97 13.50
N PHE A 201 -5.69 -8.98 12.97
CA PHE A 201 -6.21 -9.81 11.88
C PHE A 201 -7.45 -10.61 12.28
N SER A 202 -7.53 -11.08 13.53
CA SER A 202 -8.75 -11.74 14.03
C SER A 202 -9.96 -10.79 14.13
N GLN A 203 -9.74 -9.48 14.08
CA GLN A 203 -10.78 -8.44 14.09
C GLN A 203 -11.13 -7.93 12.68
N ASP A 204 -10.54 -8.49 11.62
CA ASP A 204 -10.76 -8.05 10.22
C ASP A 204 -10.36 -6.61 9.95
N ARG A 205 -9.37 -6.11 10.68
CA ARG A 205 -8.86 -4.73 10.59
C ARG A 205 -7.56 -4.64 9.80
N HIS A 206 -7.45 -5.40 8.72
CA HIS A 206 -6.25 -5.42 7.85
C HIS A 206 -5.98 -4.06 7.21
N GLU A 207 -7.03 -3.37 6.74
CA GLU A 207 -6.93 -2.04 6.14
C GLU A 207 -6.30 -1.02 7.10
N ASP A 208 -6.72 -1.02 8.38
CA ASP A 208 -6.20 -0.11 9.40
C ASP A 208 -4.70 -0.33 9.64
N VAL A 209 -4.23 -1.58 9.59
CA VAL A 209 -2.81 -1.91 9.75
C VAL A 209 -2.00 -1.36 8.57
N LEU A 210 -2.50 -1.53 7.35
CA LEU A 210 -1.82 -1.05 6.14
C LEU A 210 -1.80 0.49 6.09
N ASP A 211 -2.89 1.15 6.51
CA ASP A 211 -2.95 2.60 6.63
C ASP A 211 -1.98 3.14 7.69
N LEU A 212 -1.88 2.50 8.84
CA LEU A 212 -0.89 2.84 9.87
C LEU A 212 0.54 2.62 9.35
N CYS A 213 0.77 1.56 8.58
CA CYS A 213 2.07 1.23 8.01
C CYS A 213 2.55 2.31 7.03
N LEU A 214 1.67 2.75 6.11
CA LEU A 214 1.95 3.82 5.14
C LEU A 214 2.35 5.15 5.80
N VAL A 215 1.82 5.44 6.98
CA VAL A 215 2.15 6.67 7.70
C VAL A 215 3.45 6.51 8.49
N GLN A 216 3.65 5.34 9.11
CA GLN A 216 4.75 5.10 10.04
C GLN A 216 6.09 4.86 9.34
N PHE A 217 6.11 4.09 8.26
CA PHE A 217 7.32 3.63 7.58
C PHE A 217 7.41 4.17 6.15
N GLU A 218 8.63 4.18 5.61
CA GLU A 218 8.86 4.47 4.20
C GLU A 218 8.63 3.19 3.35
N PRO A 219 8.18 3.31 2.09
CA PRO A 219 7.80 2.17 1.26
C PRO A 219 8.95 1.19 0.94
N ASP A 220 10.20 1.63 1.03
CA ASP A 220 11.41 0.83 0.81
C ASP A 220 12.02 0.25 2.11
N SER A 221 11.37 0.49 3.26
CA SER A 221 11.80 -0.05 4.55
C SER A 221 11.50 -1.55 4.66
N SER A 222 12.39 -2.29 5.32
CA SER A 222 12.20 -3.71 5.65
C SER A 222 10.95 -3.96 6.49
N ASP A 223 10.69 -3.10 7.50
CA ASP A 223 9.50 -3.18 8.34
C ASP A 223 8.21 -2.97 7.54
N PHE A 224 8.23 -2.04 6.58
CA PHE A 224 7.09 -1.78 5.69
C PHE A 224 6.76 -3.02 4.86
N ILE A 225 7.76 -3.57 4.17
CA ILE A 225 7.60 -4.75 3.31
C ILE A 225 7.17 -5.96 4.13
N ARG A 226 7.74 -6.17 5.32
CA ARG A 226 7.36 -7.26 6.24
C ARG A 226 5.89 -7.16 6.62
N VAL A 227 5.43 -6.01 7.11
CA VAL A 227 4.03 -5.84 7.57
C VAL A 227 3.04 -6.02 6.41
N HIS A 228 3.32 -5.45 5.23
CA HIS A 228 2.49 -5.65 4.05
C HIS A 228 2.42 -7.13 3.66
N THR A 229 3.58 -7.79 3.57
CA THR A 229 3.69 -9.22 3.22
C THR A 229 2.90 -10.09 4.19
N THR A 230 3.09 -9.93 5.50
CA THR A 230 2.37 -10.70 6.51
C THR A 230 0.85 -10.48 6.42
N THR A 231 0.42 -9.24 6.15
CA THR A 231 -1.01 -8.92 6.01
C THR A 231 -1.61 -9.57 4.77
N TYR A 232 -0.90 -9.55 3.63
CA TYR A 232 -1.37 -10.20 2.40
C TYR A 232 -1.44 -11.73 2.52
N GLU A 233 -0.47 -12.34 3.20
CA GLU A 233 -0.48 -13.78 3.46
C GLU A 233 -1.65 -14.20 4.35
N ASP A 234 -2.01 -13.39 5.36
CA ASP A 234 -3.16 -13.66 6.22
C ASP A 234 -4.49 -13.55 5.45
N LEU A 235 -4.61 -12.52 4.60
CA LEU A 235 -5.77 -12.32 3.73
C LEU A 235 -5.97 -13.48 2.76
N ASP A 236 -4.90 -13.96 2.12
CA ASP A 236 -4.95 -15.11 1.19
C ASP A 236 -5.35 -16.40 1.94
N LYS A 237 -4.76 -16.66 3.12
CA LYS A 237 -5.10 -17.83 3.94
C LYS A 237 -6.57 -17.90 4.32
N HIS A 238 -7.18 -16.75 4.62
CA HIS A 238 -8.59 -16.67 5.03
C HIS A 238 -9.55 -16.32 3.89
N GLY A 239 -9.05 -16.02 2.70
CA GLY A 239 -9.86 -15.61 1.54
C GLY A 239 -10.60 -14.29 1.73
N LYS A 240 -10.07 -13.36 2.53
CA LYS A 240 -10.75 -12.11 2.94
C LYS A 240 -10.42 -10.92 2.03
N TYR A 241 -10.41 -11.13 0.72
CA TYR A 241 -10.02 -10.11 -0.28
C TYR A 241 -10.93 -8.88 -0.30
N ASP A 242 -12.20 -9.06 0.05
CA ASP A 242 -13.21 -8.02 0.12
C ASP A 242 -12.83 -6.84 1.01
N LEU A 243 -12.08 -7.11 2.10
CA LEU A 243 -11.64 -6.07 3.03
C LEU A 243 -10.84 -4.99 2.31
N LEU A 244 -9.98 -5.37 1.36
CA LEU A 244 -9.15 -4.44 0.61
C LEU A 244 -9.78 -3.95 -0.70
N ARG A 245 -10.92 -4.49 -1.16
CA ARG A 245 -11.62 -3.96 -2.36
C ARG A 245 -12.00 -2.50 -2.18
N SER A 246 -11.98 -1.71 -3.25
CA SER A 246 -12.17 -0.25 -3.19
C SER A 246 -11.28 0.44 -2.15
N THR A 247 -10.05 -0.05 -1.97
CA THR A 247 -9.00 0.62 -1.19
C THR A 247 -7.74 0.76 -2.04
N ARG A 248 -6.89 1.72 -1.72
CA ARG A 248 -5.57 1.92 -2.37
C ARG A 248 -4.61 0.75 -2.19
N HIS A 249 -4.88 -0.17 -1.26
CA HIS A 249 -4.01 -1.30 -0.95
C HIS A 249 -4.26 -2.52 -1.82
N PHE A 250 -5.40 -2.56 -2.52
CA PHE A 250 -5.80 -3.71 -3.31
C PHE A 250 -4.75 -4.08 -4.37
N GLY A 251 -4.30 -3.10 -5.17
CA GLY A 251 -3.32 -3.39 -6.22
C GLY A 251 -1.96 -3.82 -5.67
N GLY A 252 -1.54 -3.32 -4.51
CA GLY A 252 -0.32 -3.80 -3.84
C GLY A 252 -0.41 -5.26 -3.43
N MET A 253 -1.57 -5.69 -2.92
CA MET A 253 -1.85 -7.10 -2.62
C MET A 253 -1.87 -7.94 -3.89
N THR A 254 -2.62 -7.53 -4.92
CA THR A 254 -2.70 -8.26 -6.20
C THR A 254 -1.33 -8.42 -6.84
N TRP A 255 -0.50 -7.36 -6.83
CA TRP A 255 0.87 -7.40 -7.34
C TRP A 255 1.75 -8.39 -6.56
N TYR A 256 1.63 -8.41 -5.23
CA TYR A 256 2.35 -9.38 -4.40
C TYR A 256 1.92 -10.83 -4.72
N LEU A 257 0.63 -11.10 -4.90
CA LEU A 257 0.12 -12.43 -5.24
C LEU A 257 0.56 -12.88 -6.65
N LEU A 258 0.55 -11.96 -7.62
CA LEU A 258 1.02 -12.21 -8.99
C LEU A 258 2.49 -12.61 -9.04
N ASN A 259 3.35 -11.85 -8.35
CA ASN A 259 4.79 -12.14 -8.33
C ASN A 259 5.11 -13.48 -7.67
N ASN A 260 4.30 -13.89 -6.68
CA ASN A 260 4.44 -15.17 -5.99
C ASN A 260 3.64 -16.33 -6.63
N ARG A 261 2.97 -16.10 -7.77
CA ARG A 261 2.12 -17.10 -8.46
C ARG A 261 1.04 -17.71 -7.55
N ARG A 262 0.44 -16.90 -6.67
CA ARG A 262 -0.64 -17.30 -5.74
C ARG A 262 -1.93 -16.54 -6.01
N VAL A 263 -2.38 -16.51 -7.26
CA VAL A 263 -3.58 -15.76 -7.66
C VAL A 263 -4.88 -16.58 -7.62
N ASP A 264 -4.78 -17.90 -7.48
CA ASP A 264 -5.93 -18.82 -7.51
C ASP A 264 -7.03 -18.41 -6.52
N GLY A 265 -6.66 -18.05 -5.29
CA GLY A 265 -7.62 -17.64 -4.26
C GLY A 265 -8.39 -16.38 -4.63
N LEU A 266 -7.71 -15.41 -5.26
CA LEU A 266 -8.30 -14.16 -5.69
C LEU A 266 -9.21 -14.34 -6.92
N ILE A 267 -8.82 -15.21 -7.86
CA ILE A 267 -9.65 -15.57 -9.03
C ILE A 267 -10.95 -16.23 -8.56
N VAL A 268 -10.87 -17.17 -7.62
CA VAL A 268 -12.07 -17.84 -7.08
C VAL A 268 -13.00 -16.84 -6.36
N ASP A 269 -12.46 -15.86 -5.63
CA ASP A 269 -13.27 -14.80 -5.00
C ASP A 269 -13.97 -13.92 -6.06
N MET A 270 -13.27 -13.54 -7.13
CA MET A 270 -13.85 -12.78 -8.25
C MET A 270 -14.99 -13.53 -8.94
N LEU A 271 -14.79 -14.82 -9.25
CA LEU A 271 -15.80 -15.64 -9.91
C LEU A 271 -17.04 -15.85 -9.03
N LYS A 272 -16.86 -16.06 -7.72
CA LYS A 272 -17.98 -16.18 -6.77
C LYS A 272 -18.82 -14.90 -6.65
N ARG A 273 -18.25 -13.75 -7.03
CA ARG A 273 -18.90 -12.44 -7.01
C ARG A 273 -19.42 -12.02 -8.38
N GLU A 274 -19.46 -12.94 -9.35
CA GLU A 274 -19.92 -12.68 -10.72
C GLU A 274 -19.07 -11.63 -11.45
N GLN A 275 -17.82 -11.42 -11.02
CA GLN A 275 -16.87 -10.49 -11.65
C GLN A 275 -15.95 -11.23 -12.63
N LEU A 276 -16.55 -11.79 -13.68
CA LEU A 276 -15.80 -12.56 -14.68
C LEU A 276 -14.78 -11.69 -15.43
N GLU A 277 -15.13 -10.46 -15.77
CA GLU A 277 -14.23 -9.54 -16.48
C GLU A 277 -12.98 -9.19 -15.65
N ASP A 278 -13.13 -9.02 -14.34
CA ASP A 278 -12.01 -8.77 -13.43
C ASP A 278 -11.10 -10.00 -13.33
N ALA A 279 -11.69 -11.21 -13.28
CA ALA A 279 -10.94 -12.46 -13.25
C ALA A 279 -10.13 -12.66 -14.55
N VAL A 280 -10.74 -12.40 -15.72
CA VAL A 280 -10.03 -12.43 -17.01
C VAL A 280 -8.90 -11.41 -17.02
N SER A 281 -9.18 -10.19 -16.57
CA SER A 281 -8.18 -9.12 -16.48
C SER A 281 -6.98 -9.51 -15.62
N LEU A 282 -7.22 -10.19 -14.50
CA LEU A 282 -6.19 -10.68 -13.61
C LEU A 282 -5.30 -11.75 -14.27
N VAL A 283 -5.90 -12.67 -15.02
CA VAL A 283 -5.14 -13.68 -15.79
C VAL A 283 -4.36 -13.03 -16.93
N SER A 284 -4.93 -12.05 -17.63
CA SER A 284 -4.19 -11.27 -18.63
C SER A 284 -2.98 -10.56 -18.02
N LEU A 285 -3.14 -10.00 -16.81
CA LEU A 285 -2.03 -9.40 -16.07
C LEU A 285 -0.99 -10.44 -15.65
N PHE A 286 -1.41 -11.65 -15.25
CA PHE A 286 -0.51 -12.75 -14.96
C PHE A 286 0.35 -13.15 -16.17
N HIS A 287 -0.27 -13.29 -17.36
CA HIS A 287 0.46 -13.59 -18.59
C HIS A 287 1.44 -12.47 -18.98
N MET A 288 1.10 -11.21 -18.71
CA MET A 288 1.99 -10.06 -18.95
C MET A 288 3.23 -10.10 -18.03
N VAL A 289 3.04 -10.46 -16.76
CA VAL A 289 4.12 -10.56 -15.75
C VAL A 289 4.97 -11.81 -15.95
N HIS A 290 4.38 -12.91 -16.40
CA HIS A 290 5.07 -14.20 -16.64
C HIS A 290 4.91 -14.68 -18.10
N PRO A 291 5.57 -14.04 -19.09
CA PRO A 291 5.43 -14.41 -20.51
C PRO A 291 5.90 -15.83 -20.85
N HIS A 292 6.81 -16.38 -20.04
CA HIS A 292 7.37 -17.73 -20.24
C HIS A 292 6.58 -18.84 -19.52
N SER A 293 5.44 -18.53 -18.91
CA SER A 293 4.56 -19.53 -18.29
C SER A 293 3.89 -20.39 -19.36
N GLU A 294 3.58 -21.66 -19.02
CA GLU A 294 2.90 -22.59 -19.93
C GLU A 294 1.52 -22.05 -20.34
N SER A 295 0.81 -21.46 -19.37
CA SER A 295 -0.48 -20.79 -19.58
C SER A 295 -0.39 -19.62 -20.57
N ALA A 296 0.62 -18.75 -20.45
CA ALA A 296 0.80 -17.64 -21.38
C ALA A 296 1.13 -18.09 -22.81
N GLN A 297 1.97 -19.11 -22.96
CA GLN A 297 2.36 -19.64 -24.28
C GLN A 297 1.18 -20.32 -24.99
N GLU A 298 0.40 -21.12 -24.27
CA GLU A 298 -0.78 -21.78 -24.82
C GLU A 298 -1.88 -20.76 -25.15
N ALA A 299 -2.11 -19.79 -24.27
CA ALA A 299 -3.05 -18.69 -24.54
C ALA A 299 -2.66 -17.90 -25.80
N ALA A 300 -1.37 -17.60 -25.98
CA ALA A 300 -0.87 -16.92 -27.17
C ALA A 300 -1.00 -17.80 -28.45
N SER A 301 -0.80 -19.10 -28.33
CA SER A 301 -0.90 -20.04 -29.47
C SER A 301 -2.36 -20.22 -29.93
N GLN A 302 -3.30 -20.19 -29.00
CA GLN A 302 -4.73 -20.39 -29.26
C GLN A 302 -5.49 -19.08 -29.48
N GLU A 303 -4.82 -17.92 -29.37
CA GLU A 303 -5.45 -16.59 -29.35
C GLU A 303 -6.69 -16.53 -28.42
N ALA A 304 -6.61 -17.24 -27.29
CA ALA A 304 -7.73 -17.45 -26.40
C ALA A 304 -8.18 -16.12 -25.77
N CYS A 305 -9.49 -15.93 -25.65
CA CYS A 305 -10.09 -14.71 -25.11
C CYS A 305 -11.18 -15.04 -24.07
N GLY A 306 -11.39 -14.15 -23.11
CA GLY A 306 -12.47 -14.26 -22.14
C GLY A 306 -12.35 -15.50 -21.24
N ALA A 307 -13.42 -16.29 -21.17
CA ALA A 307 -13.51 -17.48 -20.31
C ALA A 307 -12.48 -18.57 -20.68
N ASP A 308 -12.03 -18.63 -21.93
CA ASP A 308 -11.06 -19.63 -22.37
C ASP A 308 -9.67 -19.38 -21.76
N LEU A 309 -9.31 -18.11 -21.52
CA LEU A 309 -8.08 -17.76 -20.80
C LEU A 309 -8.09 -18.32 -19.37
N LEU A 310 -9.25 -18.26 -18.70
CA LEU A 310 -9.41 -18.79 -17.36
C LEU A 310 -9.33 -20.31 -17.34
N LYS A 311 -9.87 -20.99 -18.37
CA LYS A 311 -9.77 -22.45 -18.54
C LYS A 311 -8.32 -22.90 -18.77
N ILE A 312 -7.59 -22.22 -19.65
CA ILE A 312 -6.17 -22.50 -19.92
C ILE A 312 -5.32 -22.30 -18.65
N TYR A 313 -5.52 -21.17 -17.95
CA TYR A 313 -4.84 -20.90 -16.67
C TYR A 313 -5.15 -21.99 -15.63
N ALA A 314 -6.42 -22.38 -15.50
CA ALA A 314 -6.86 -23.41 -14.56
C ALA A 314 -6.18 -24.75 -14.82
N GLN A 315 -5.99 -25.14 -16.09
CA GLN A 315 -5.41 -26.43 -16.44
C GLN A 315 -3.88 -26.47 -16.33
N LYS A 316 -3.19 -25.38 -16.65
CA LYS A 316 -1.72 -25.37 -16.77
C LYS A 316 -0.99 -24.84 -15.54
N GLU A 317 -1.52 -23.83 -14.86
CA GLU A 317 -0.78 -23.10 -13.82
C GLU A 317 -1.42 -23.21 -12.43
N SER A 318 -2.75 -23.30 -12.35
CA SER A 318 -3.49 -23.27 -11.09
C SER A 318 -3.30 -24.53 -10.25
N GLN A 319 -3.02 -24.36 -8.96
CA GLN A 319 -3.01 -25.46 -7.98
C GLN A 319 -4.43 -25.86 -7.56
N ARG A 320 -5.39 -24.95 -7.71
CA ARG A 320 -6.80 -25.13 -7.34
C ARG A 320 -7.72 -25.18 -8.56
N SER A 321 -7.27 -25.83 -9.62
CA SER A 321 -7.96 -25.93 -10.92
C SER A 321 -9.44 -26.30 -10.77
N GLY A 322 -9.75 -27.35 -10.01
CA GLY A 322 -11.13 -27.81 -9.81
C GLY A 322 -12.06 -26.78 -9.15
N TYR A 323 -11.54 -25.89 -8.31
CA TYR A 323 -12.35 -24.80 -7.73
C TYR A 323 -12.65 -23.70 -8.75
N ILE A 324 -11.69 -23.40 -9.63
CA ILE A 324 -11.86 -22.40 -10.69
C ILE A 324 -12.84 -22.94 -11.74
N GLU A 325 -12.68 -24.19 -12.18
CA GLU A 325 -13.59 -24.83 -13.15
C GLU A 325 -15.02 -24.92 -12.63
N LEU A 326 -15.20 -25.32 -11.36
CA LEU A 326 -16.53 -25.37 -10.74
C LEU A 326 -17.16 -23.96 -10.65
N ALA A 327 -16.38 -22.95 -10.29
CA ALA A 327 -16.87 -21.57 -10.24
C ALA A 327 -17.23 -21.03 -11.64
N LEU A 328 -16.45 -21.38 -12.67
CA LEU A 328 -16.75 -21.06 -14.07
C LEU A 328 -18.05 -21.73 -14.54
N GLN A 329 -18.23 -23.02 -14.25
CA GLN A 329 -19.46 -23.75 -14.61
C GLN A 329 -20.70 -23.13 -13.97
N ALA A 330 -20.61 -22.77 -12.68
CA ALA A 330 -21.72 -22.10 -11.99
C ALA A 330 -22.06 -20.75 -12.65
N HIS A 331 -21.05 -19.99 -13.07
CA HIS A 331 -21.24 -18.72 -13.77
C HIS A 331 -21.85 -18.91 -15.17
N GLU A 332 -21.41 -19.91 -15.93
CA GLU A 332 -21.98 -20.25 -17.25
C GLU A 332 -23.46 -20.69 -17.13
N GLN A 333 -23.79 -21.45 -16.08
CA GLN A 333 -25.19 -21.86 -15.80
C GLN A 333 -26.08 -20.68 -15.44
N MET A 334 -25.63 -19.78 -14.56
CA MET A 334 -26.41 -18.58 -14.21
C MET A 334 -26.58 -17.64 -15.41
N ALA A 335 -25.56 -17.50 -16.25
CA ALA A 335 -25.68 -16.74 -17.49
C ALA A 335 -26.73 -17.37 -18.43
N ALA A 336 -26.74 -18.69 -18.59
CA ALA A 336 -27.74 -19.38 -19.39
C ALA A 336 -29.17 -19.20 -18.84
N GLU A 337 -29.35 -19.31 -17.53
CA GLU A 337 -30.64 -19.06 -16.86
C GLU A 337 -31.11 -17.62 -17.07
N SER A 338 -30.24 -16.62 -16.88
CA SER A 338 -30.57 -15.20 -17.11
C SER A 338 -30.92 -14.88 -18.57
N SER A 339 -30.37 -15.63 -19.53
CA SER A 339 -30.66 -15.44 -20.96
C SER A 339 -31.95 -16.13 -21.42
N SER A 340 -32.50 -17.03 -20.60
CA SER A 340 -33.73 -17.78 -20.88
C SER A 340 -34.96 -17.25 -20.15
N ALA A 341 -34.78 -16.31 -19.21
CA ALA A 341 -35.82 -15.50 -18.58
C ALA A 341 -36.01 -14.18 -19.34
#